data_AF-A0A843AI98-F1
#
_entry.id   AF-A0A843AI98-F1
#
_cell.length_a   1.000
_cell.length_b   1.000
_cell.length_c   1.000
_cell.angle_alpha   90.00
_cell.angle_beta   90.00
_cell.angle_gamma   90.00
#
_symmetry.space_group_name_H-M   'P 1'
#
loop_
_entity.id
_entity.type
_entity.pdbx_description
1 polymer ?
#
loop_
_entity_poly.entity_id
_entity_poly.type
_entity_poly.pdbx_seq_one_letter_code
_entity_poly.pdbx_strand_id
1 'polypeptide(L)' 'MIDYERLKLKVTGDIHPELRDRFDINTIVHNAVEKNGMIIVQAPEFWFKYDAKTYVQLGGGGGISDE' A
#
# COMPACT_ATOMS: atom_id res chain seq x y z
N MET A 1 -0.20 9.17 9.49
CA MET A 1 0.17 7.84 10.05
C MET A 1 -0.27 6.81 9.03
N ILE A 2 0.60 5.87 8.65
CA ILE A 2 0.31 4.87 7.61
C ILE A 2 -0.61 3.79 8.21
N ASP A 3 -1.77 3.55 7.59
CA ASP A 3 -2.72 2.48 7.97
C ASP A 3 -2.27 1.07 7.48
N TYR A 4 -1.41 0.41 8.23
CA TYR A 4 -0.73 -0.82 7.76
C TYR A 4 -1.66 -1.96 7.32
N GLU A 5 -2.84 -2.13 7.95
CA GLU A 5 -3.83 -3.14 7.54
C GLU A 5 -4.34 -2.88 6.12
N ARG A 6 -4.48 -1.61 5.80
CA ARG A 6 -4.96 -1.15 4.50
C ARG A 6 -3.90 -1.24 3.42
N LEU A 7 -2.69 -0.86 3.77
CA LEU A 7 -1.53 -1.01 2.90
C LEU A 7 -1.28 -2.49 2.57
N LYS A 8 -1.45 -3.37 3.57
CA LYS A 8 -1.39 -4.82 3.40
C LYS A 8 -2.41 -5.30 2.37
N LEU A 9 -3.68 -4.91 2.47
CA LEU A 9 -4.71 -5.31 1.50
C LEU A 9 -4.36 -4.84 0.08
N LYS A 10 -3.88 -3.60 -0.06
CA LYS A 10 -3.53 -3.04 -1.37
C LYS A 10 -2.32 -3.75 -1.99
N VAL A 11 -1.22 -3.87 -1.25
CA VAL A 11 0.00 -4.56 -1.68
C VAL A 11 -0.30 -6.02 -2.00
N THR A 12 -1.14 -6.68 -1.19
CA THR A 12 -1.55 -8.09 -1.41
C THR A 12 -2.37 -8.28 -2.69
N GLY A 13 -3.16 -7.28 -3.08
CA GLY A 13 -3.90 -7.30 -4.34
C GLY A 13 -3.05 -6.95 -5.57
N ASP A 14 -2.04 -6.09 -5.39
CA ASP A 14 -1.18 -5.61 -6.48
C ASP A 14 0.05 -6.52 -6.72
N ILE A 15 0.44 -7.35 -5.74
CA ILE A 15 1.56 -8.29 -5.85
C ILE A 15 1.15 -9.58 -6.57
N HIS A 16 2.06 -10.12 -7.39
CA HIS A 16 1.85 -11.41 -8.05
C HIS A 16 1.68 -12.53 -7.02
N PRO A 17 0.74 -13.48 -7.20
CA PRO A 17 0.49 -14.55 -6.24
C PRO A 17 1.74 -15.35 -5.85
N GLU A 18 2.62 -15.62 -6.82
CA GLU A 18 3.87 -16.36 -6.58
C GLU A 18 4.87 -15.60 -5.69
N LEU A 19 4.83 -14.27 -5.69
CA LEU A 19 5.64 -13.45 -4.80
C LEU A 19 4.98 -13.32 -3.42
N ARG A 20 3.65 -13.38 -3.36
CA ARG A 20 2.88 -13.29 -2.11
C ARG A 20 3.24 -14.39 -1.12
N ASP A 21 3.44 -15.62 -1.60
CA ASP A 21 3.83 -16.76 -0.74
C ASP A 21 5.34 -16.75 -0.41
N ARG A 22 6.16 -16.06 -1.21
CA ARG A 22 7.62 -15.98 -1.03
C ARG A 22 8.05 -14.88 -0.06
N PHE A 23 7.20 -13.87 0.16
CA PHE A 23 7.54 -12.69 0.94
C PHE A 23 6.56 -12.47 2.09
N ASP A 24 7.08 -12.12 3.27
CA ASP A 24 6.23 -11.69 4.38
C ASP A 24 5.72 -10.28 4.14
N ILE A 25 4.52 -10.20 3.55
CA ILE A 25 3.86 -8.94 3.23
C ILE A 25 3.68 -8.08 4.49
N ASN A 26 3.45 -8.66 5.68
CA ASN A 26 3.29 -7.88 6.90
C ASN A 26 4.57 -7.12 7.24
N THR A 27 5.72 -7.81 7.16
CA THR A 27 7.01 -7.19 7.40
C THR A 27 7.31 -6.11 6.36
N ILE A 28 6.97 -6.36 5.09
CA ILE A 28 7.21 -5.41 4.01
C ILE A 28 6.38 -4.13 4.16
N VAL A 29 5.10 -4.24 4.51
CA VAL A 29 4.25 -3.05 4.71
C VAL A 29 4.60 -2.28 5.98
N HIS A 30 5.07 -2.95 7.04
CA HIS A 30 5.57 -2.28 8.24
C HIS A 30 6.87 -1.51 8.02
N ASN A 31 7.67 -1.92 7.03
CA ASN A 31 8.87 -1.19 6.61
C ASN A 31 8.57 -0.10 5.56
N ALA A 32 7.29 0.12 5.21
CA ALA A 32 6.93 1.15 4.25
C ALA A 32 7.23 2.55 4.80
N VAL A 33 7.70 3.43 3.93
CA VAL A 33 8.06 4.81 4.28
C VAL A 33 7.20 5.80 3.52
N GLU A 34 6.77 6.86 4.20
CA GLU A 34 6.12 8.00 3.55
C GLU A 34 7.18 9.05 3.21
N LYS A 35 7.28 9.41 1.92
CA LYS A 35 8.18 10.46 1.44
C LYS A 35 7.48 11.28 0.36
N ASN A 36 7.48 12.61 0.53
CA ASN A 36 6.85 13.56 -0.40
C ASN A 36 5.38 13.23 -0.72
N GLY A 37 4.61 12.78 0.27
CA GLY A 37 3.21 12.38 0.06
C GLY A 37 3.05 11.08 -0.72
N MET A 38 4.10 10.27 -0.87
CA MET A 38 4.03 8.91 -1.42
C MET A 38 4.41 7.89 -0.35
N ILE A 39 3.64 6.83 -0.24
CA ILE A 39 3.99 5.63 0.52
C ILE A 39 4.78 4.71 -0.40
N ILE A 40 6.00 4.40 0.00
CA ILE A 40 6.93 3.55 -0.73
C ILE A 40 7.03 2.23 0.01
N VAL A 41 6.66 1.14 -0.67
CA VAL A 41 6.78 -0.23 -0.19
C VAL A 41 7.87 -0.90 -1.01
N GLN A 42 8.97 -1.29 -0.38
CA GLN A 42 10.12 -1.85 -1.07
C GLN A 42 10.46 -3.25 -0.56
N ALA A 43 10.64 -4.17 -1.50
CA ALA A 43 11.11 -5.53 -1.28
C ALA A 43 12.29 -5.82 -2.23
N PRO A 44 13.02 -6.94 -2.05
CA PRO A 44 14.15 -7.28 -2.92
C PRO A 44 13.76 -7.45 -4.40
N GLU A 45 12.57 -8.00 -4.68
CA GLU A 45 12.13 -8.33 -6.05
C GLU A 45 11.05 -7.38 -6.60
N PHE A 46 10.48 -6.51 -5.77
CA PHE A 46 9.43 -5.58 -6.19
C PHE A 46 9.42 -4.30 -5.38
N TRP A 47 8.81 -3.27 -5.94
CA TRP A 47 8.60 -2.00 -5.28
C TRP A 47 7.28 -1.41 -5.72
N PHE A 48 6.53 -0.85 -4.76
CA PHE A 48 5.26 -0.18 -5.01
C PHE A 48 5.31 1.24 -4.50
N LYS A 49 4.62 2.12 -5.21
CA LYS A 49 4.42 3.52 -4.84
C LYS A 49 2.93 3.80 -4.80
N TYR A 50 2.47 4.31 -3.66
CA TYR A 50 1.09 4.73 -3.48
C TYR A 50 1.07 6.21 -3.16
N ASP A 51 0.22 6.97 -3.83
CA ASP A 51 -0.04 8.35 -3.43
C ASP A 51 -0.75 8.34 -2.06
N ALA A 52 -0.22 9.05 -1.07
CA ALA A 52 -0.72 9.05 0.30
C ALA A 52 -2.15 9.63 0.38
N LYS A 53 -2.53 10.55 -0.52
CA LYS A 53 -3.90 11.10 -0.55
C LYS A 53 -4.89 10.08 -1.10
N THR A 54 -4.55 9.40 -2.17
CA THR A 54 -5.37 8.35 -2.80
C THR A 54 -5.49 7.15 -1.86
N TYR A 55 -4.38 6.79 -1.22
CA TYR A 55 -4.34 5.80 -0.16
C TYR A 55 -5.29 6.15 0.98
N VAL A 56 -5.27 7.38 1.51
CA VAL A 56 -6.19 7.82 2.58
C VAL A 56 -7.66 7.82 2.11
N GLN A 57 -7.92 8.27 0.88
CA GLN A 57 -9.28 8.35 0.31
C GLN A 57 -9.98 7.01 0.17
N LEU A 58 -9.24 5.93 -0.10
CA LEU A 58 -9.88 4.61 -0.20
C LEU A 58 -10.43 4.13 1.17
N GLY A 59 -10.07 4.77 2.30
CA GLY A 59 -10.26 4.29 3.67
C GLY A 59 -11.22 5.11 4.51
N GLY A 60 -11.54 6.31 4.03
CA GLY A 60 -12.81 6.95 4.33
C GLY A 60 -13.81 6.52 3.27
N GLY A 61 -14.71 5.60 3.60
CA GLY A 61 -15.96 5.53 2.84
C GLY A 61 -16.67 6.87 3.00
N GLY A 62 -16.72 7.68 1.94
CA GLY A 62 -17.50 8.93 1.92
C GLY A 62 -16.84 10.05 1.12
N GLY A 63 -17.24 10.17 -0.13
CA GLY A 63 -16.91 11.30 -0.98
C GLY A 63 -17.20 10.99 -2.45
N ILE A 64 -18.47 10.93 -2.81
CA ILE A 64 -18.89 11.05 -4.21
C ILE A 64 -18.45 12.45 -4.65
N SER A 65 -17.58 12.54 -5.65
CA SER A 65 -17.52 13.72 -6.50
C SER A 65 -18.33 13.38 -7.74
N ASP A 66 -19.52 13.95 -7.76
CA ASP A 66 -20.42 14.07 -8.90
C ASP A 66 -19.69 14.88 -9.98
N GLU A 67 -19.62 14.33 -11.19
CA GLU A 67 -19.43 15.09 -12.43
C GLU A 67 -20.69 14.93 -13.27
#